data_AF-A0A9J6QA78-F1
#
_entry.id   AF-A0A9J6QA78-F1
#
_cell.length_a   1.000
_cell.length_b   1.000
_cell.length_c   1.000
_cell.angle_alpha   90.00
_cell.angle_beta   90.00
_cell.angle_gamma   90.00
#
_symmetry.space_group_name_H-M   'P 1'
#
loop_
_entity.id
_entity.type
_entity.pdbx_description
1 polymer ?
#
loop_
_entity_poly.entity_id
_entity_poly.type
_entity_poly.pdbx_seq_one_letter_code
_entity_poly.pdbx_strand_id
1 'polypeptide(L)'
;LWGEPLAAVDGHIRRVRAAAKAQGRDPRFSVSFRPIVADTEEAAWKRAAEVLEQVRENRARLGLPLRDHQPQNVGSQRLLAAAEQGEVLDSRLWTGVARLTGARWNSTALVGTPEQVAAALGEYYRLGVSTFLIRG
;
A
#
# COMPACT_ATOMS: atom_id res chain seq x y z
N LEU A 1 8.45 1.45 5.73
CA LEU A 1 7.96 1.92 4.42
C LEU A 1 6.47 1.67 4.32
N TRP A 2 5.78 2.50 3.55
CA TRP A 2 4.35 2.34 3.29
C TRP A 2 4.17 1.43 2.06
N GLY A 3 2.97 0.91 1.84
CA GLY A 3 2.66 0.06 0.68
C GLY A 3 2.59 0.89 -0.60
N GLU A 4 3.73 1.41 -1.02
CA GLU A 4 3.91 2.22 -2.23
C GLU A 4 4.27 1.32 -3.44
N PRO A 5 4.16 1.81 -4.69
CA PRO A 5 4.57 1.06 -5.87
C PRO A 5 6.04 0.63 -5.82
N LEU A 6 6.37 -0.46 -6.52
CA LEU A 6 7.71 -1.07 -6.52
C LEU A 6 8.82 -0.04 -6.81
N ALA A 7 8.64 0.78 -7.86
CA ALA A 7 9.62 1.81 -8.23
C ALA A 7 9.83 2.86 -7.12
N ALA A 8 8.78 3.23 -6.40
CA ALA A 8 8.85 4.19 -5.30
C ALA A 8 9.57 3.58 -4.07
N VAL A 9 9.26 2.33 -3.73
CA VAL A 9 9.92 1.58 -2.65
C VAL A 9 11.41 1.41 -2.95
N ASP A 10 11.74 0.97 -4.15
CA ASP A 10 13.12 0.79 -4.63
C ASP A 10 13.92 2.10 -4.56
N GLY A 11 13.36 3.21 -5.06
CA GLY A 11 13.96 4.53 -4.93
C GLY A 11 14.18 4.94 -3.47
N HIS A 12 13.25 4.64 -2.58
CA HIS A 12 13.39 4.93 -1.14
C HIS A 12 14.52 4.11 -0.51
N ILE A 13 14.57 2.81 -0.77
CA ILE A 13 15.60 1.90 -0.27
C ILE A 13 16.99 2.38 -0.71
N ARG A 14 17.17 2.71 -2.00
CA ARG A 14 18.46 3.22 -2.50
C ARG A 14 18.90 4.49 -1.80
N ARG A 15 17.99 5.47 -1.64
CA ARG A 15 18.32 6.74 -0.95
C ARG A 15 18.75 6.51 0.49
N VAL A 16 18.02 5.67 1.24
CA VAL A 16 18.35 5.38 2.64
C VAL A 16 19.66 4.61 2.75
N ARG A 17 19.91 3.61 1.90
CA ARG A 17 21.19 2.88 1.88
C ARG A 17 22.36 3.79 1.54
N ALA A 18 22.22 4.68 0.56
CA ALA A 18 23.26 5.63 0.20
C ALA A 18 23.63 6.55 1.38
N ALA A 19 22.63 7.08 2.09
CA ALA A 19 22.84 7.90 3.28
C ALA A 19 23.45 7.11 4.45
N ALA A 20 23.03 5.85 4.65
CA ALA A 20 23.52 5.00 5.73
C ALA A 20 24.96 4.51 5.49
N LYS A 21 25.36 4.31 4.23
CA LYS A 21 26.71 3.89 3.84
C LYS A 21 27.77 4.90 4.30
N ALA A 22 27.47 6.20 4.21
CA ALA A 22 28.35 7.25 4.72
C ALA A 22 28.62 7.16 6.24
N GLN A 23 27.78 6.41 6.96
CA GLN A 23 27.87 6.18 8.40
C GLN A 23 28.29 4.74 8.74
N GLY A 24 28.69 3.93 7.75
CA GLY A 24 29.07 2.53 7.96
C GLY A 24 27.92 1.61 8.40
N ARG A 25 26.67 1.98 8.10
CA ARG A 25 25.46 1.24 8.51
C ARG A 25 24.78 0.57 7.31
N ASP A 26 24.17 -0.59 7.54
CA ASP A 26 23.32 -1.29 6.57
C ASP A 26 21.92 -1.58 7.17
N PRO A 27 20.95 -0.68 6.98
CA PRO A 27 19.62 -0.83 7.57
C PRO A 27 18.78 -1.87 6.82
N ARG A 28 17.95 -2.59 7.58
CA ARG A 28 16.89 -3.43 7.04
C ARG A 28 15.62 -2.63 6.78
N PHE A 29 14.83 -3.06 5.81
CA PHE A 29 13.61 -2.38 5.39
C PHE A 29 12.39 -3.23 5.67
N SER A 30 11.34 -2.55 6.12
CA SER A 30 10.04 -3.15 6.30
C SER A 30 8.96 -2.39 5.53
N VAL A 31 8.03 -3.11 4.92
CA VAL A 31 6.84 -2.55 4.24
C VAL A 31 5.60 -3.09 4.93
N SER A 32 4.55 -2.26 5.04
CA SER A 32 3.27 -2.69 5.56
C SER A 32 2.19 -2.69 4.48
N PHE A 33 1.40 -3.77 4.45
CA PHE A 33 0.26 -3.94 3.56
C PHE A 33 -0.98 -4.37 4.34
N ARG A 34 -2.14 -4.24 3.70
CA ARG A 34 -3.42 -4.83 4.13
C ARG A 34 -3.93 -5.80 3.06
N PRO A 35 -3.37 -7.01 2.94
CA PRO A 35 -3.75 -7.91 1.86
C PRO A 35 -5.23 -8.29 1.91
N ILE A 36 -5.85 -8.39 0.75
CA ILE A 36 -7.22 -8.89 0.58
C ILE A 36 -7.11 -10.16 -0.23
N VAL A 37 -7.20 -11.30 0.46
CA VAL A 37 -6.97 -12.63 -0.09
C VAL A 37 -8.27 -13.41 -0.17
N ALA A 38 -8.46 -14.16 -1.26
CA ALA A 38 -9.55 -15.11 -1.45
C ALA A 38 -9.10 -16.28 -2.35
N ASP A 39 -9.92 -17.32 -2.46
CA ASP A 39 -9.59 -18.55 -3.21
C ASP A 39 -9.49 -18.33 -4.73
N THR A 40 -10.20 -17.32 -5.26
CA THR A 40 -10.07 -16.89 -6.65
C THR A 40 -9.80 -15.40 -6.75
N GLU A 41 -9.24 -14.98 -7.88
CA GLU A 41 -8.97 -13.57 -8.15
C GLU A 41 -10.26 -12.74 -8.15
N GLU A 42 -11.34 -13.24 -8.76
CA GLU A 42 -12.64 -12.56 -8.80
C GLU A 42 -13.21 -12.38 -7.38
N ALA A 43 -13.08 -13.41 -6.53
CA ALA A 43 -13.51 -13.33 -5.14
C ALA A 43 -12.70 -12.31 -4.33
N ALA A 44 -11.40 -12.19 -4.59
CA ALA A 44 -10.54 -11.22 -3.92
C ALA A 44 -10.91 -9.78 -4.31
N TRP A 45 -11.15 -9.52 -5.59
CA TRP A 45 -11.59 -8.21 -6.07
C TRP A 45 -13.00 -7.86 -5.61
N LYS A 46 -13.93 -8.83 -5.60
CA LYS A 46 -15.26 -8.64 -5.01
C LYS A 46 -15.15 -8.22 -3.55
N ARG A 47 -14.31 -8.90 -2.77
CA ARG A 47 -14.05 -8.55 -1.37
C ARG A 47 -13.41 -7.17 -1.23
N ALA A 48 -12.51 -6.76 -2.12
CA ALA A 48 -11.94 -5.42 -2.11
C ALA A 48 -13.00 -4.34 -2.35
N ALA A 49 -13.93 -4.56 -3.27
CA ALA A 49 -15.06 -3.66 -3.51
C ALA A 49 -16.00 -3.58 -2.29
N GLU A 50 -16.34 -4.71 -1.67
CA GLU A 50 -17.14 -4.75 -0.44
C GLU A 50 -16.46 -3.97 0.71
N VAL A 51 -15.15 -4.15 0.90
CA VAL A 51 -14.37 -3.39 1.89
C VAL A 51 -14.40 -1.89 1.59
N LEU A 52 -14.29 -1.49 0.32
CA LEU A 52 -14.36 -0.08 -0.06
C LEU A 52 -15.70 0.55 0.36
N GLU A 53 -16.80 -0.12 0.06
CA GLU A 53 -18.13 0.37 0.37
C GLU A 53 -18.39 0.40 1.88
N GLN A 54 -17.95 -0.62 2.63
CA GLN A 54 -18.00 -0.58 4.09
C GLN A 54 -17.22 0.62 4.66
N VAL A 55 -16.03 0.92 4.13
CA VAL A 55 -15.27 2.11 4.54
C VAL A 55 -16.02 3.39 4.19
N ARG A 56 -16.65 3.46 3.02
CA ARG A 56 -17.45 4.62 2.58
C ARG A 56 -18.63 4.87 3.51
N GLU A 57 -19.42 3.85 3.78
CA GLU A 57 -20.57 3.92 4.68
C GLU A 57 -20.16 4.33 6.09
N ASN A 58 -19.11 3.71 6.62
CA ASN A 58 -18.58 4.05 7.94
C ASN A 58 -18.13 5.51 8.02
N ARG A 59 -17.50 6.05 6.97
CA ARG A 59 -17.11 7.46 6.92
C ARG A 59 -18.30 8.39 6.81
N ALA A 60 -19.27 8.06 5.96
CA ALA A 60 -20.50 8.84 5.82
C ALA A 60 -21.26 8.92 7.16
N ARG A 61 -21.39 7.80 7.87
CA ARG A 61 -22.00 7.75 9.21
C ARG A 61 -21.26 8.62 10.23
N LEU A 62 -19.94 8.74 10.11
CA LEU A 62 -19.10 9.57 10.98
C LEU A 62 -18.95 11.02 10.51
N GLY A 63 -19.62 11.44 9.41
CA GLY A 63 -19.46 12.78 8.84
C GLY A 63 -18.05 13.08 8.33
N LEU A 64 -17.26 12.06 7.99
CA LEU A 64 -15.89 12.21 7.52
C LEU A 64 -15.85 12.45 6.00
N PRO A 65 -14.94 13.31 5.49
CA PRO A 65 -14.86 13.60 4.06
C PRO A 65 -14.44 12.36 3.27
N LEU A 66 -14.90 12.24 2.02
CA LEU A 66 -14.53 11.15 1.11
C LEU A 66 -13.53 11.58 0.04
N ARG A 67 -13.31 12.89 -0.12
CA ARG A 67 -12.45 13.52 -1.13
C ARG A 67 -11.79 14.78 -0.56
N ASP A 68 -11.02 15.48 -1.40
CA ASP A 68 -10.38 16.77 -1.10
C ASP A 68 -9.47 16.72 0.14
N HIS A 69 -8.83 15.56 0.33
CA HIS A 69 -7.95 15.31 1.46
C HIS A 69 -6.64 16.08 1.31
N GLN A 70 -6.21 16.79 2.35
CA GLN A 70 -4.94 17.50 2.39
C GLN A 70 -4.06 16.98 3.55
N PRO A 71 -3.53 15.75 3.46
CA PRO A 71 -2.70 15.22 4.53
C PRO A 71 -1.37 15.98 4.61
N GLN A 72 -0.97 16.35 5.83
CA GLN A 72 0.31 17.04 6.06
C GLN A 72 1.52 16.10 6.01
N ASN A 73 1.33 14.78 6.18
CA ASN A 73 2.43 13.84 6.21
C ASN A 73 2.81 13.34 4.81
N VAL A 74 4.11 13.26 4.54
CA VAL A 74 4.65 12.90 3.21
C VAL A 74 4.26 11.47 2.81
N GLY A 75 4.06 10.55 3.76
CA GLY A 75 3.64 9.18 3.45
C GLY A 75 2.28 9.12 2.78
N SER A 76 1.29 9.83 3.34
CA SER A 76 -0.06 9.91 2.78
C SER A 76 -0.06 10.64 1.45
N GLN A 77 0.73 11.71 1.32
CA GLN A 77 0.89 12.41 0.04
C GLN A 77 1.42 11.47 -1.05
N ARG A 78 2.45 10.65 -0.77
CA ARG A 78 2.98 9.69 -1.74
C ARG A 78 1.96 8.61 -2.11
N LEU A 79 1.17 8.10 -1.17
CA LEU A 79 0.11 7.14 -1.49
C LEU A 79 -1.04 7.76 -2.29
N LEU A 80 -1.40 9.03 -2.06
CA LEU A 80 -2.38 9.73 -2.88
C LEU A 80 -1.86 9.97 -4.30
N ALA A 81 -0.60 10.41 -4.43
CA ALA A 81 0.06 10.54 -5.73
C ALA A 81 0.19 9.19 -6.47
N ALA A 82 0.37 8.07 -5.75
CA ALA A 82 0.28 6.74 -6.33
C ALA A 82 -1.16 6.45 -6.78
N ALA A 83 -2.16 6.72 -5.93
CA ALA A 83 -3.57 6.52 -6.27
C ALA A 83 -4.03 7.37 -7.48
N GLU A 84 -3.38 8.49 -7.80
CA GLU A 84 -3.63 9.26 -9.02
C GLU A 84 -3.15 8.56 -10.30
N GLN A 85 -2.15 7.67 -10.19
CA GLN A 85 -1.62 6.90 -11.32
C GLN A 85 -2.52 5.74 -11.73
N GLY A 86 -3.37 5.26 -10.82
CA GLY A 86 -4.24 4.12 -11.09
C GLY A 86 -4.93 3.59 -9.83
N GLU A 87 -6.03 2.88 -10.04
CA GLU A 87 -6.70 2.12 -8.97
C GLU A 87 -5.91 0.88 -8.56
N VAL A 88 -5.29 0.21 -9.52
CA VAL A 88 -4.37 -0.91 -9.31
C VAL A 88 -3.05 -0.55 -9.95
N LEU A 89 -1.96 -0.68 -9.18
CA LEU A 89 -0.60 -0.42 -9.60
C LEU A 89 0.23 -1.70 -9.46
N ASP A 90 1.35 -1.74 -10.18
CA ASP A 90 2.18 -2.94 -10.31
C ASP A 90 1.30 -4.16 -10.66
N SER A 91 1.59 -5.32 -10.06
CA SER A 91 0.82 -6.54 -10.27
C SER A 91 -0.50 -6.57 -9.47
N ARG A 92 -0.49 -6.07 -8.23
CA ARG A 92 -1.57 -6.32 -7.25
C ARG A 92 -1.86 -5.18 -6.28
N LEU A 93 -1.18 -4.03 -6.40
CA LEU A 93 -1.26 -2.95 -5.42
C LEU A 93 -2.50 -2.08 -5.64
N TRP A 94 -3.57 -2.36 -4.90
CA TRP A 94 -4.81 -1.60 -4.96
C TRP A 94 -4.80 -0.37 -4.04
N THR A 95 -5.32 0.74 -4.56
CA THR A 95 -5.26 2.07 -3.93
C THR A 95 -6.61 2.62 -3.49
N GLY A 96 -7.72 1.88 -3.66
CA GLY A 96 -9.08 2.39 -3.46
C GLY A 96 -9.34 2.96 -2.05
N VAL A 97 -8.98 2.23 -0.99
CA VAL A 97 -9.16 2.73 0.39
C VAL A 97 -8.24 3.93 0.66
N ALA A 98 -7.02 3.94 0.10
CA ALA A 98 -6.13 5.10 0.22
C ALA A 98 -6.76 6.34 -0.41
N ARG A 99 -7.28 6.23 -1.64
CA ARG A 99 -7.98 7.33 -2.33
C ARG A 99 -9.18 7.84 -1.52
N LEU A 100 -10.01 6.94 -1.03
CA LEU A 100 -11.23 7.28 -0.29
C LEU A 100 -10.97 7.96 1.06
N THR A 101 -9.90 7.57 1.75
CA THR A 101 -9.64 7.98 3.14
C THR A 101 -8.61 9.11 3.29
N GLY A 102 -8.02 9.59 2.19
CA GLY A 102 -6.91 10.54 2.23
C GLY A 102 -5.58 9.88 2.60
N ALA A 103 -5.44 8.60 2.23
CA ALA A 103 -4.32 7.72 2.55
C ALA A 103 -3.94 7.71 4.04
N ARG A 104 -4.95 7.84 4.91
CA ARG A 104 -4.74 7.76 6.36
C ARG A 104 -4.33 6.32 6.73
N TRP A 105 -3.32 6.20 7.57
CA TRP A 105 -2.89 4.93 8.21
C TRP A 105 -2.33 3.85 7.28
N ASN A 106 -1.75 4.21 6.12
CA ASN A 106 -1.19 3.29 5.13
C ASN A 106 -2.26 2.29 4.61
N SER A 107 -3.07 2.73 3.66
CA SER A 107 -4.35 2.13 3.28
C SER A 107 -4.35 1.47 1.89
N THR A 108 -3.19 1.12 1.35
CA THR A 108 -3.08 0.27 0.16
C THR A 108 -3.13 -1.21 0.53
N ALA A 109 -3.57 -2.03 -0.43
CA ALA A 109 -3.76 -3.47 -0.27
C ALA A 109 -3.10 -4.23 -1.42
N LEU A 110 -2.65 -5.45 -1.15
CA LEU A 110 -2.35 -6.43 -2.19
C LEU A 110 -3.59 -7.33 -2.35
N VAL A 111 -4.20 -7.36 -3.53
CA VAL A 111 -5.48 -8.06 -3.76
C VAL A 111 -5.28 -9.21 -4.73
N GLY A 112 -5.67 -10.43 -4.35
CA GLY A 112 -5.59 -11.60 -5.21
C GLY A 112 -5.67 -12.93 -4.45
N THR A 113 -5.32 -14.03 -5.13
CA THR A 113 -5.15 -15.34 -4.47
C THR A 113 -3.93 -15.35 -3.55
N PRO A 114 -3.79 -16.35 -2.64
CA PRO A 114 -2.60 -16.49 -1.82
C PRO A 114 -1.30 -16.47 -2.63
N GLU A 115 -1.27 -17.15 -3.77
CA GLU A 115 -0.11 -17.24 -4.67
C GLU A 115 0.19 -15.90 -5.31
N GLN A 116 -0.84 -15.17 -5.76
CA GLN A 116 -0.68 -13.86 -6.39
C GLN A 116 -0.15 -12.82 -5.38
N VAL A 117 -0.68 -12.83 -4.16
CA VAL A 117 -0.22 -11.94 -3.09
C VAL A 117 1.20 -12.31 -2.65
N ALA A 118 1.51 -13.61 -2.52
CA ALA A 118 2.85 -14.07 -2.22
C ALA A 118 3.86 -13.66 -3.32
N ALA A 119 3.48 -13.78 -4.59
CA ALA A 119 4.29 -13.34 -5.72
C ALA A 119 4.58 -11.83 -5.64
N ALA A 120 3.56 -11.00 -5.39
CA ALA A 120 3.70 -9.55 -5.23
C ALA A 120 4.64 -9.21 -4.05
N LEU A 121 4.48 -9.86 -2.90
CA LEU A 121 5.41 -9.71 -1.77
C LEU A 121 6.84 -10.11 -2.14
N GLY A 122 7.01 -11.15 -2.97
CA GLY A 122 8.30 -11.56 -3.53
C GLY A 122 8.95 -10.49 -4.40
N GLU A 123 8.18 -9.64 -5.09
CA GLU A 123 8.72 -8.49 -5.82
C GLU A 123 9.33 -7.46 -4.86
N TYR A 124 8.65 -7.12 -3.78
CA TYR A 124 9.19 -6.24 -2.74
C TYR A 124 10.41 -6.85 -2.03
N TYR A 125 10.41 -8.16 -1.80
CA TYR A 125 11.55 -8.87 -1.21
C TYR A 125 12.80 -8.73 -2.08
N ARG A 126 12.66 -8.87 -3.41
CA ARG A 126 13.76 -8.69 -4.38
C ARG A 126 14.35 -7.27 -4.36
N LEU A 127 13.58 -6.26 -3.95
CA LEU A 127 14.07 -4.89 -3.75
C LEU A 127 14.88 -4.70 -2.46
N GLY A 128 14.93 -5.72 -1.59
CA GLY A 128 15.62 -5.68 -0.30
C GLY A 128 14.71 -5.40 0.90
N VAL A 129 13.40 -5.54 0.75
CA VAL A 129 12.47 -5.57 1.90
C VAL A 129 12.60 -6.91 2.60
N SER A 130 12.98 -6.90 3.88
CA SER A 130 13.20 -8.13 4.65
C SER A 130 12.10 -8.42 5.66
N THR A 131 11.13 -7.52 5.82
CA THR A 131 10.10 -7.63 6.86
C THR A 131 8.79 -7.07 6.36
N PHE A 132 7.72 -7.83 6.49
CA PHE A 132 6.38 -7.40 6.08
C PHE A 132 5.49 -7.27 7.31
N LEU A 133 4.88 -6.10 7.49
CA LEU A 133 3.81 -5.93 8.49
C LEU A 133 2.46 -6.10 7.80
N ILE A 134 1.85 -7.25 8.02
CA ILE A 134 0.51 -7.57 7.56
C ILE A 134 -0.49 -7.04 8.58
N ARG A 135 -1.43 -6.20 8.13
CA ARG A 135 -2.45 -5.59 8.99
C ARG A 135 -3.83 -5.75 8.37
N GLY A 136 -4.80 -6.19 9.16
CA GLY A 136 -6.18 -6.38 8.68
C GLY A 136 -6.60 -7.83 8.79
#